data_AF-A0A4P8L455-F1
#
_entry.id   AF-A0A4P8L455-F1
#
_cell.length_a   1.000
_cell.length_b   1.000
_cell.length_c   1.000
_cell.angle_alpha   90.00
_cell.angle_beta   90.00
_cell.angle_gamma   90.00
#
_symmetry.space_group_name_H-M   'P 1'
#
loop_
_entity.id
_entity.type
_entity.pdbx_description
1 polymer ?
#
loop_
_entity_poly.entity_id
_entity_poly.type
_entity_poly.pdbx_seq_one_letter_code
_entity_poly.pdbx_strand_id
1 'polypeptide(L)'
;MAFKLNHLEYYRLPWNYADNGISWLEPTSLCNLRCKGCYRDPKGHRSLEEVRSDLEVFRRLRKSDCMSIAGGDPLVYPHIVETVRMVKEMGWKPIVNTNGVALTESLLKDLKKAGVFGFTFHIDTSQDRPNVNATTETELNDLRYHYASMLAKAGGIACSFNATISEKTLPEIPNMVRWAQEHADIVHTMVFILYRSPNLTGDFDFYARGQKVDPSLMYHESEWGGAKPLMAEDAVEMIRKADPAYEPAAYLNGTANPDSLKWLLANRIVFNGKVMGYMSPKLMELIQTFNHIFTGTYLSYATPKSMARGKLASLFGLVDRKMRKALVNIMKEIISKPATMFRPAHLQSFMIIQPVNFEPDGRQDMCDGCPDITVHEGKLVWSCRLEEMNRFGVFLQTVPKNNP
;
A
#
# COMPACT_ATOMS: atom_id res chain seq x y z
N MET A 1 11.95 23.44 14.95
CA MET A 1 10.65 22.75 14.89
C MET A 1 10.78 21.61 13.90
N ALA A 2 10.34 20.41 14.24
CA ALA A 2 10.27 19.31 13.28
C ALA A 2 9.37 19.72 12.11
N PHE A 3 9.77 19.34 10.90
CA PHE A 3 8.97 19.54 9.69
C PHE A 3 7.60 18.86 9.86
N LYS A 4 6.50 19.63 9.73
CA LYS A 4 5.14 19.12 9.87
C LYS A 4 4.35 19.40 8.60
N LEU A 5 3.65 18.38 8.11
CA LEU A 5 2.75 18.50 6.98
C LEU A 5 1.40 19.07 7.41
N ASN A 6 0.82 19.95 6.58
CA ASN A 6 -0.52 20.47 6.82
C ASN A 6 -1.54 19.61 6.07
N HIS A 7 -2.22 18.71 6.76
CA HIS A 7 -3.22 17.81 6.16
C HIS A 7 -4.37 18.56 5.46
N LEU A 8 -4.67 19.80 5.85
CA LEU A 8 -5.70 20.63 5.22
C LEU A 8 -5.33 21.07 3.79
N GLU A 9 -4.07 20.93 3.39
CA GLU A 9 -3.62 21.18 2.01
C GLU A 9 -3.89 20.00 1.07
N TYR A 10 -4.33 18.86 1.59
CA TYR A 10 -4.51 17.60 0.86
C TYR A 10 -5.97 17.17 0.78
N TYR A 11 -6.30 16.39 -0.23
CA TYR A 11 -7.62 15.79 -0.37
C TYR A 11 -7.78 14.65 0.64
N ARG A 12 -8.68 14.82 1.61
CA ARG A 12 -9.03 13.73 2.53
C ARG A 12 -9.85 12.69 1.76
N LEU A 13 -9.29 11.50 1.58
CA LEU A 13 -9.96 10.41 0.89
C LEU A 13 -11.31 10.14 1.57
N PRO A 14 -12.43 10.09 0.82
CA PRO A 14 -13.77 9.93 1.38
C PRO A 14 -14.06 8.47 1.78
N TRP A 15 -13.00 7.67 1.92
CA TRP A 15 -13.05 6.27 2.26
C TRP A 15 -13.51 6.11 3.72
N ASN A 16 -14.38 5.15 3.93
CA ASN A 16 -14.91 4.82 5.24
C ASN A 16 -15.00 3.30 5.41
N TYR A 17 -15.64 2.85 6.48
CA TYR A 17 -15.74 1.44 6.83
C TYR A 17 -16.59 0.60 5.86
N ALA A 18 -17.62 1.19 5.25
CA ALA A 18 -18.56 0.51 4.36
C ALA A 18 -18.37 0.87 2.87
N ASP A 19 -17.69 1.96 2.56
CA ASP A 19 -17.39 2.39 1.18
C ASP A 19 -15.94 2.82 1.07
N ASN A 20 -15.14 2.07 0.32
CA ASN A 20 -13.69 2.16 0.32
C ASN A 20 -13.10 1.88 -1.06
N GLY A 21 -11.82 2.20 -1.28
CA GLY A 21 -11.11 1.76 -2.47
C GLY A 21 -10.75 0.26 -2.45
N ILE A 22 -10.57 -0.33 -1.26
CA ILE A 22 -9.97 -1.66 -1.11
C ILE A 22 -10.69 -2.50 -0.03
N SER A 23 -10.68 -3.82 -0.22
CA SER A 23 -10.95 -4.84 0.80
C SER A 23 -9.84 -5.88 0.80
N TRP A 24 -9.61 -6.55 1.93
CA TRP A 24 -8.42 -7.39 2.17
C TRP A 24 -8.81 -8.85 2.45
N LEU A 25 -8.55 -9.73 1.49
CA LEU A 25 -8.86 -11.16 1.55
C LEU A 25 -7.62 -11.97 1.91
N GLU A 26 -7.73 -12.86 2.89
CA GLU A 26 -6.63 -13.74 3.32
C GLU A 26 -7.01 -15.22 3.14
N PRO A 27 -6.79 -15.82 1.95
CA PRO A 27 -7.12 -17.22 1.71
C PRO A 27 -6.16 -18.21 2.42
N THR A 28 -5.00 -17.74 2.85
CA THR A 28 -3.98 -18.55 3.51
C THR A 28 -3.20 -17.72 4.51
N SER A 29 -2.84 -18.33 5.64
CA SER A 29 -1.86 -17.78 6.59
C SER A 29 -0.46 -18.37 6.39
N LEU A 30 -0.32 -19.39 5.54
CA LEU A 30 0.98 -19.97 5.19
C LEU A 30 1.77 -19.07 4.25
N CYS A 31 3.09 -19.05 4.42
CA CYS A 31 4.04 -18.31 3.60
C CYS A 31 5.28 -19.19 3.35
N ASN A 32 5.90 -19.03 2.18
CA ASN A 32 7.17 -19.67 1.82
C ASN A 32 8.40 -18.84 2.21
N LEU A 33 8.22 -17.70 2.86
CA LEU A 33 9.28 -16.86 3.44
C LEU A 33 8.95 -16.52 4.89
N ARG A 34 9.94 -16.03 5.63
CA ARG A 34 9.74 -15.42 6.94
C ARG A 34 10.42 -14.06 7.03
N CYS A 35 9.63 -13.02 7.27
CA CYS A 35 10.15 -11.67 7.46
C CYS A 35 10.50 -11.44 8.93
N LYS A 36 11.55 -10.67 9.19
CA LYS A 36 12.01 -10.29 10.54
C LYS A 36 10.95 -9.54 11.36
N GLY A 37 10.01 -8.85 10.69
CA GLY A 37 8.90 -8.13 11.31
C GLY A 37 7.52 -8.79 11.11
N CYS A 38 7.47 -10.06 10.70
CA CYS A 38 6.19 -10.75 10.49
C CYS A 38 5.51 -11.08 11.83
N TYR A 39 4.27 -10.62 11.99
CA TYR A 39 3.43 -10.90 13.16
C TYR A 39 2.35 -11.97 12.91
N ARG A 40 2.25 -12.50 11.67
CA ARG A 40 1.19 -13.45 11.28
C ARG A 40 1.56 -14.87 11.73
N ASP A 41 0.66 -15.51 12.48
CA ASP A 41 0.81 -16.90 12.89
C ASP A 41 0.29 -17.85 11.79
N PRO A 42 1.10 -18.83 11.31
CA PRO A 42 0.69 -19.74 10.26
C PRO A 42 -0.30 -20.78 10.81
N LYS A 43 -1.56 -20.69 10.41
CA LYS A 43 -2.64 -21.64 10.78
C LYS A 43 -2.96 -22.64 9.68
N GLY A 44 -2.80 -22.26 8.41
CA GLY A 44 -3.12 -23.12 7.27
C GLY A 44 -3.76 -22.39 6.10
N HIS A 45 -4.17 -23.21 5.13
CA HIS A 45 -4.98 -22.80 3.97
C HIS A 45 -6.46 -22.88 4.33
N ARG A 46 -7.24 -21.91 3.85
CA ARG A 46 -8.70 -21.95 3.93
C ARG A 46 -9.29 -22.72 2.76
N SER A 47 -10.42 -23.37 2.95
CA SER A 47 -11.18 -23.97 1.86
C SER A 47 -11.73 -22.89 0.91
N LEU A 48 -12.01 -23.26 -0.34
CA LEU A 48 -12.65 -22.35 -1.30
C LEU A 48 -14.05 -21.89 -0.83
N GLU A 49 -14.75 -22.70 -0.04
CA GLU A 49 -16.05 -22.34 0.54
C GLU A 49 -15.91 -21.23 1.59
N GLU A 50 -14.92 -21.33 2.48
CA GLU A 50 -14.63 -20.27 3.44
C GLU A 50 -14.20 -18.97 2.76
N VAL A 51 -13.37 -19.05 1.72
CA VAL A 51 -12.96 -17.90 0.91
C VAL A 51 -14.18 -17.26 0.22
N ARG A 52 -15.08 -18.07 -0.34
CA ARG A 52 -16.33 -17.59 -0.92
C ARG A 52 -17.21 -16.91 0.13
N SER A 53 -17.33 -17.49 1.32
CA SER A 53 -18.09 -16.91 2.43
C SER A 53 -17.58 -15.52 2.81
N ASP A 54 -16.27 -15.33 2.92
CA ASP A 54 -15.69 -14.00 3.18
C ASP A 54 -16.03 -13.00 2.08
N LEU A 55 -15.93 -13.41 0.81
CA LEU A 55 -16.30 -12.55 -0.32
C LEU A 55 -17.77 -12.15 -0.27
N GLU A 56 -18.68 -13.03 0.14
CA GLU A 56 -20.09 -12.66 0.33
C GLU A 56 -20.30 -11.72 1.51
N VAL A 57 -19.51 -11.83 2.57
CA VAL A 57 -19.51 -10.86 3.69
C VAL A 57 -19.08 -9.48 3.18
N PHE A 58 -18.00 -9.41 2.38
CA PHE A 58 -17.59 -8.15 1.76
C PHE A 58 -18.68 -7.59 0.85
N ARG A 59 -19.26 -8.41 -0.03
CA ARG A 59 -20.34 -7.98 -0.93
C ARG A 59 -21.53 -7.38 -0.19
N ARG A 60 -21.86 -7.94 0.98
CA ARG A 60 -22.96 -7.46 1.82
C ARG A 60 -22.63 -6.19 2.61
N LEU A 61 -21.40 -6.05 3.09
CA LEU A 61 -21.06 -5.06 4.12
C LEU A 61 -20.15 -3.93 3.64
N ARG A 62 -19.44 -4.10 2.52
CA ARG A 62 -18.38 -3.17 2.10
C ARG A 62 -18.24 -3.07 0.58
N LYS A 63 -18.49 -1.86 0.08
CA LYS A 63 -18.24 -1.49 -1.31
C LYS A 63 -16.75 -1.22 -1.52
N SER A 64 -16.18 -1.82 -2.57
CA SER A 64 -14.77 -1.63 -2.92
C SER A 64 -14.50 -1.85 -4.41
N ASP A 65 -13.49 -1.13 -4.94
CA ASP A 65 -13.01 -1.27 -6.32
C ASP A 65 -12.14 -2.52 -6.51
N CYS A 66 -11.29 -2.79 -5.51
CA CYS A 66 -10.31 -3.86 -5.54
C CYS A 66 -10.45 -4.81 -4.35
N MET A 67 -10.14 -6.07 -4.61
CA MET A 67 -9.88 -7.05 -3.56
C MET A 67 -8.38 -7.36 -3.55
N SER A 68 -7.72 -6.94 -2.48
CA SER A 68 -6.34 -7.30 -2.17
C SER A 68 -6.31 -8.71 -1.62
N ILE A 69 -5.82 -9.66 -2.41
CA ILE A 69 -5.62 -11.06 -2.01
C ILE A 69 -4.22 -11.14 -1.37
N ALA A 70 -4.15 -11.48 -0.09
CA ALA A 70 -2.96 -11.41 0.74
C ALA A 70 -2.93 -12.56 1.77
N GLY A 71 -2.43 -12.31 2.99
CA GLY A 71 -2.35 -13.28 4.08
C GLY A 71 -0.91 -13.59 4.46
N GLY A 72 -0.53 -14.87 4.45
CA GLY A 72 0.88 -15.27 4.43
C GLY A 72 1.50 -14.87 3.08
N ASP A 73 1.61 -15.82 2.16
CA ASP A 73 1.77 -15.50 0.74
C ASP A 73 0.65 -16.15 -0.09
N PRO A 74 -0.15 -15.38 -0.84
CA PRO A 74 -1.28 -15.93 -1.56
C PRO A 74 -0.87 -16.84 -2.73
N LEU A 75 0.36 -16.75 -3.24
CA LEU A 75 0.80 -17.63 -4.33
C LEU A 75 1.13 -19.05 -3.86
N VAL A 76 1.30 -19.27 -2.54
CA VAL A 76 1.41 -20.64 -2.00
C VAL A 76 0.05 -21.29 -1.78
N TYR A 77 -1.06 -20.56 -1.96
CA TYR A 77 -2.39 -21.11 -1.81
C TYR A 77 -2.75 -22.04 -2.99
N PRO A 78 -3.13 -23.31 -2.75
CA PRO A 78 -3.39 -24.28 -3.82
C PRO A 78 -4.48 -23.87 -4.82
N HIS A 79 -5.39 -22.99 -4.41
CA HIS A 79 -6.51 -22.54 -5.24
C HIS A 79 -6.43 -21.06 -5.63
N ILE A 80 -5.22 -20.49 -5.70
CA ILE A 80 -5.02 -19.06 -6.01
C ILE A 80 -5.64 -18.64 -7.36
N VAL A 81 -5.57 -19.50 -8.37
CA VAL A 81 -6.14 -19.22 -9.70
C VAL A 81 -7.67 -19.17 -9.63
N GLU A 82 -8.30 -20.10 -8.91
CA GLU A 82 -9.74 -20.13 -8.65
C GLU A 82 -10.17 -18.92 -7.83
N THR A 83 -9.42 -18.53 -6.80
CA THR A 83 -9.71 -17.33 -6.00
C THR A 83 -9.67 -16.07 -6.84
N VAL A 84 -8.65 -15.87 -7.68
CA VAL A 84 -8.57 -14.73 -8.59
C VAL A 84 -9.76 -14.69 -9.54
N ARG A 85 -10.14 -15.84 -10.11
CA ARG A 85 -11.30 -15.97 -10.99
C ARG A 85 -12.59 -15.59 -10.25
N MET A 86 -12.79 -16.12 -9.04
CA MET A 86 -13.97 -15.84 -8.22
C MET A 86 -14.09 -14.35 -7.86
N VAL A 87 -12.98 -13.73 -7.42
CA VAL A 87 -12.93 -12.28 -7.13
C VAL A 87 -13.32 -11.47 -8.36
N LYS A 88 -12.80 -11.85 -9.54
CA LYS A 88 -13.10 -11.17 -10.80
C LYS A 88 -14.57 -11.31 -11.19
N GLU A 89 -15.12 -12.52 -11.10
CA GLU A 89 -16.52 -12.83 -11.41
C GLU A 89 -17.49 -12.08 -10.48
N MET A 90 -17.10 -11.83 -9.23
CA MET A 90 -17.89 -11.07 -8.27
C MET A 90 -17.78 -9.54 -8.45
N GLY A 91 -16.98 -9.06 -9.41
CA GLY A 91 -16.96 -7.65 -9.84
C GLY A 91 -15.79 -6.83 -9.34
N TRP A 92 -14.92 -7.37 -8.49
CA TRP A 92 -13.72 -6.67 -8.03
C TRP A 92 -12.57 -6.79 -9.02
N LYS A 93 -11.61 -5.87 -8.91
CA LYS A 93 -10.27 -6.04 -9.48
C LYS A 93 -9.42 -6.92 -8.54
N PRO A 94 -8.97 -8.11 -8.96
CA PRO A 94 -8.10 -8.94 -8.12
C PRO A 94 -6.68 -8.39 -8.11
N ILE A 95 -6.18 -8.04 -6.92
CA ILE A 95 -4.79 -7.61 -6.70
C ILE A 95 -4.08 -8.64 -5.83
N VAL A 96 -3.01 -9.25 -6.34
CA VAL A 96 -2.24 -10.25 -5.58
C VAL A 96 -1.10 -9.56 -4.83
N ASN A 97 -1.13 -9.61 -3.50
CA ASN A 97 -0.07 -9.08 -2.64
C ASN A 97 0.87 -10.23 -2.25
N THR A 98 2.06 -10.27 -2.84
CA THR A 98 2.94 -11.45 -2.76
C THR A 98 4.40 -11.07 -2.58
N ASN A 99 5.20 -11.97 -2.00
CA ASN A 99 6.65 -11.90 -2.02
C ASN A 99 7.27 -12.30 -3.38
N GLY A 100 6.48 -12.87 -4.28
CA GLY A 100 6.87 -13.23 -5.65
C GLY A 100 7.61 -14.57 -5.80
N VAL A 101 8.03 -15.25 -4.73
CA VAL A 101 8.89 -16.43 -4.81
C VAL A 101 8.22 -17.61 -5.52
N ALA A 102 6.92 -17.81 -5.29
CA ALA A 102 6.16 -18.88 -5.95
C ALA A 102 5.68 -18.49 -7.37
N LEU A 103 5.93 -17.25 -7.82
CA LEU A 103 5.49 -16.79 -9.13
C LEU A 103 6.39 -17.35 -10.24
N THR A 104 5.78 -18.09 -11.17
CA THR A 104 6.42 -18.55 -12.41
C THR A 104 5.74 -17.94 -13.62
N GLU A 105 6.38 -17.94 -14.79
CA GLU A 105 5.74 -17.46 -16.04
C GLU A 105 4.45 -18.25 -16.36
N SER A 106 4.42 -19.56 -16.06
CA SER A 106 3.23 -20.39 -16.25
C SER A 106 2.10 -19.97 -15.31
N LEU A 107 2.40 -19.81 -14.01
CA LEU A 107 1.40 -19.36 -13.04
C LEU A 107 0.89 -17.95 -13.37
N LEU A 108 1.78 -17.03 -13.77
CA LEU A 108 1.39 -15.70 -14.22
C LEU A 108 0.42 -15.75 -15.41
N LYS A 109 0.67 -16.63 -16.39
CA LYS A 109 -0.21 -16.82 -17.54
C LYS A 109 -1.61 -17.30 -17.10
N ASP A 110 -1.68 -18.21 -16.14
CA ASP A 110 -2.96 -18.72 -15.64
C ASP A 110 -3.71 -17.71 -14.77
N LEU A 111 -3.00 -16.95 -13.93
CA LEU A 111 -3.57 -15.82 -13.18
C LEU A 111 -4.08 -14.72 -14.12
N LYS A 112 -3.37 -14.44 -15.21
CA LYS A 112 -3.82 -13.51 -16.26
C LYS A 112 -5.11 -13.98 -16.93
N LYS A 113 -5.21 -15.26 -17.29
CA LYS A 113 -6.45 -15.83 -17.83
C LYS A 113 -7.60 -15.77 -16.83
N ALA A 114 -7.31 -15.97 -15.53
CA ALA A 114 -8.29 -15.86 -14.45
C ALA A 114 -8.74 -14.41 -14.19
N GLY A 115 -8.04 -13.41 -14.72
CA GLY A 115 -8.44 -12.01 -14.65
C GLY A 115 -7.73 -11.20 -13.56
N VAL A 116 -6.53 -11.61 -13.12
CA VAL A 116 -5.70 -10.79 -12.24
C VAL A 116 -5.53 -9.39 -12.83
N PHE A 117 -5.76 -8.36 -12.03
CA PHE A 117 -5.65 -6.97 -12.46
C PHE A 117 -4.25 -6.42 -12.22
N GLY A 118 -3.63 -6.80 -11.11
CA GLY A 118 -2.32 -6.32 -10.73
C GLY A 118 -1.66 -7.16 -9.64
N PHE A 119 -0.39 -6.89 -9.43
CA PHE A 119 0.38 -7.42 -8.31
C PHE A 119 0.98 -6.28 -7.51
N THR A 120 1.06 -6.51 -6.21
CA THR A 120 1.84 -5.70 -5.29
C THR A 120 2.89 -6.61 -4.68
N PHE A 121 4.13 -6.45 -5.11
CA PHE A 121 5.24 -7.26 -4.62
C PHE A 121 5.81 -6.67 -3.35
N HIS A 122 5.77 -7.43 -2.25
CA HIS A 122 6.50 -7.07 -1.05
C HIS A 122 7.95 -7.51 -1.20
N ILE A 123 8.86 -6.55 -1.37
CA ILE A 123 10.31 -6.78 -1.48
C ILE A 123 11.02 -5.78 -0.57
N ASP A 124 11.64 -6.26 0.50
CA ASP A 124 12.52 -5.48 1.38
C ASP A 124 13.53 -6.36 2.11
N THR A 125 14.49 -5.73 2.80
CA THR A 125 15.58 -6.37 3.55
C THR A 125 15.15 -7.08 4.83
N SER A 126 13.86 -6.99 5.20
CA SER A 126 13.32 -7.77 6.32
C SER A 126 13.11 -9.24 5.94
N GLN A 127 13.05 -9.55 4.65
CA GLN A 127 12.71 -10.88 4.14
C GLN A 127 13.94 -11.78 4.06
N ASP A 128 13.88 -12.95 4.69
CA ASP A 128 14.84 -14.02 4.42
C ASP A 128 14.46 -14.72 3.11
N ARG A 129 15.22 -14.46 2.04
CA ARG A 129 14.91 -14.88 0.67
C ARG A 129 15.91 -15.93 0.17
N PRO A 130 15.44 -17.07 -0.35
CA PRO A 130 16.31 -18.04 -0.99
C PRO A 130 17.10 -17.40 -2.15
N ASN A 131 18.42 -17.61 -2.16
CA ASN A 131 19.33 -17.18 -3.23
C ASN A 131 19.39 -15.66 -3.46
N VAL A 132 18.94 -14.84 -2.50
CA VAL A 132 19.05 -13.38 -2.58
C VAL A 132 19.72 -12.88 -1.30
N ASN A 133 21.00 -12.54 -1.38
CA ASN A 133 21.78 -12.01 -0.27
C ASN A 133 21.87 -10.48 -0.39
N ALA A 134 20.78 -9.79 -0.11
CA ALA A 134 20.74 -8.33 -0.09
C ALA A 134 20.81 -7.80 1.35
N THR A 135 21.67 -6.81 1.56
CA THR A 135 21.82 -6.09 2.83
C THR A 135 21.21 -4.70 2.80
N THR A 136 20.93 -4.20 1.59
CA THR A 136 20.33 -2.89 1.33
C THR A 136 19.09 -3.03 0.45
N GLU A 137 18.17 -2.08 0.55
CA GLU A 137 17.03 -1.94 -0.36
C GLU A 137 17.47 -1.71 -1.80
N THR A 138 18.64 -1.10 -2.01
CA THR A 138 19.17 -0.85 -3.36
C THR A 138 19.56 -2.15 -4.07
N GLU A 139 20.19 -3.09 -3.36
CA GLU A 139 20.55 -4.42 -3.90
C GLU A 139 19.31 -5.24 -4.31
N LEU A 140 18.14 -4.95 -3.72
CA LEU A 140 16.89 -5.61 -4.08
C LEU A 140 16.25 -5.06 -5.37
N ASN A 141 16.78 -3.98 -5.96
CA ASN A 141 16.21 -3.39 -7.17
C ASN A 141 16.30 -4.31 -8.39
N ASP A 142 17.32 -5.16 -8.50
CA ASP A 142 17.40 -6.16 -9.58
C ASP A 142 16.25 -7.16 -9.48
N LEU A 143 15.89 -7.57 -8.27
CA LEU A 143 14.74 -8.44 -8.02
C LEU A 143 13.42 -7.73 -8.33
N ARG A 144 13.28 -6.46 -7.93
CA ARG A 144 12.10 -5.64 -8.31
C ARG A 144 11.98 -5.51 -9.83
N TYR A 145 13.09 -5.24 -10.51
CA TYR A 145 13.14 -5.13 -11.97
C TYR A 145 12.78 -6.45 -12.65
N HIS A 146 13.25 -7.59 -12.13
CA HIS A 146 12.89 -8.92 -12.63
C HIS A 146 11.36 -9.12 -12.65
N TYR A 147 10.68 -8.89 -11.53
CA TYR A 147 9.21 -9.05 -11.45
C TYR A 147 8.46 -8.00 -12.27
N ALA A 148 8.90 -6.73 -12.26
CA ALA A 148 8.30 -5.68 -13.08
C ALA A 148 8.38 -6.03 -14.57
N SER A 149 9.55 -6.52 -15.03
CA SER A 149 9.78 -6.96 -16.40
C SER A 149 8.93 -8.17 -16.79
N MET A 150 8.78 -9.13 -15.87
CA MET A 150 7.90 -10.30 -16.05
C MET A 150 6.44 -9.87 -16.30
N LEU A 151 5.92 -8.96 -15.47
CA LEU A 151 4.55 -8.43 -15.64
C LEU A 151 4.40 -7.58 -16.90
N ALA A 152 5.41 -6.76 -17.23
CA ALA A 152 5.40 -5.94 -18.43
C ALA A 152 5.38 -6.79 -19.71
N LYS A 153 6.18 -7.87 -19.76
CA LYS A 153 6.18 -8.86 -20.84
C LYS A 153 4.84 -9.56 -20.98
N ALA A 154 4.19 -9.92 -19.87
CA ALA A 154 2.84 -10.46 -19.90
C ALA A 154 1.83 -9.41 -20.40
N GLY A 155 1.99 -8.15 -20.00
CA GLY A 155 1.25 -6.98 -20.48
C GLY A 155 -0.14 -6.83 -19.86
N GLY A 156 -0.59 -5.58 -19.69
CA GLY A 156 -1.94 -5.25 -19.21
C GLY A 156 -2.18 -5.48 -17.72
N ILE A 157 -1.13 -5.71 -16.94
CA ILE A 157 -1.17 -5.99 -15.50
C ILE A 157 -0.54 -4.80 -14.77
N ALA A 158 -1.21 -4.28 -13.73
CA ALA A 158 -0.63 -3.26 -12.87
C ALA A 158 0.48 -3.85 -11.99
N CYS A 159 1.56 -3.10 -11.78
CA CYS A 159 2.72 -3.53 -11.02
C CYS A 159 3.06 -2.50 -9.95
N SER A 160 3.05 -2.96 -8.71
CA SER A 160 3.33 -2.17 -7.52
C SER A 160 4.36 -2.90 -6.66
N PHE A 161 5.10 -2.15 -5.85
CA PHE A 161 5.99 -2.71 -4.84
C PHE A 161 5.69 -2.11 -3.47
N ASN A 162 5.72 -2.95 -2.44
CA ASN A 162 5.73 -2.55 -1.05
C ASN A 162 7.11 -2.81 -0.46
N ALA A 163 7.57 -1.90 0.38
CA ALA A 163 8.70 -2.10 1.27
C ALA A 163 8.34 -1.62 2.67
N THR A 164 8.59 -2.47 3.66
CA THR A 164 8.54 -2.09 5.06
C THR A 164 9.79 -1.30 5.39
N ILE A 165 9.61 -0.08 5.88
CA ILE A 165 10.69 0.85 6.21
C ILE A 165 10.85 0.90 7.72
N SER A 166 12.03 0.49 8.20
CA SER A 166 12.43 0.63 9.60
C SER A 166 13.27 1.88 9.79
N GLU A 167 13.59 2.22 11.04
CA GLU A 167 14.52 3.31 11.34
C GLU A 167 15.86 3.14 10.59
N LYS A 168 16.31 1.89 10.44
CA LYS A 168 17.58 1.54 9.81
C LYS A 168 17.53 1.64 8.28
N THR A 169 16.38 1.34 7.66
CA THR A 169 16.22 1.37 6.19
C THR A 169 15.63 2.69 5.68
N LEU A 170 15.14 3.56 6.57
CA LEU A 170 14.64 4.89 6.22
C LEU A 170 15.61 5.69 5.32
N PRO A 171 16.93 5.73 5.56
CA PRO A 171 17.88 6.45 4.70
C PRO A 171 17.98 5.91 3.26
N GLU A 172 17.41 4.74 2.96
CA GLU A 172 17.47 4.08 1.64
C GLU A 172 16.31 4.45 0.70
N ILE A 173 15.22 5.03 1.23
CA ILE A 173 14.09 5.54 0.43
C ILE A 173 14.54 6.36 -0.80
N PRO A 174 15.53 7.28 -0.72
CA PRO A 174 15.95 8.08 -1.86
C PRO A 174 16.40 7.23 -3.07
N ASN A 175 17.09 6.11 -2.84
CA ASN A 175 17.52 5.22 -3.93
C ASN A 175 16.33 4.49 -4.56
N MET A 176 15.36 4.05 -3.75
CA MET A 176 14.14 3.41 -4.24
C MET A 176 13.29 4.37 -5.07
N VAL A 177 13.21 5.65 -4.67
CA VAL A 177 12.49 6.71 -5.40
C VAL A 177 13.11 6.99 -6.77
N ARG A 178 14.46 7.03 -6.84
CA ARG A 178 15.21 7.18 -8.10
C ARG A 178 15.02 5.98 -9.02
N TRP A 179 15.19 4.77 -8.49
CA TRP A 179 14.94 3.54 -9.25
C TRP A 179 13.51 3.48 -9.81
N ALA A 180 12.51 3.81 -8.99
CA ALA A 180 11.13 3.87 -9.46
C ALA A 180 10.95 4.90 -10.59
N GLN A 181 11.67 6.03 -10.58
CA GLN A 181 11.59 7.04 -11.64
C GLN A 181 12.09 6.49 -12.97
N GLU A 182 13.20 5.74 -12.94
CA GLU A 182 13.84 5.13 -14.10
C GLU A 182 12.92 4.11 -14.78
N HIS A 183 12.04 3.45 -14.00
CA HIS A 183 11.13 2.41 -14.47
C HIS A 183 9.64 2.80 -14.38
N ALA A 184 9.31 4.09 -14.44
CA ALA A 184 7.95 4.58 -14.31
C ALA A 184 6.96 4.07 -15.39
N ASP A 185 7.48 3.49 -16.47
CA ASP A 185 6.71 2.85 -17.54
C ASP A 185 6.14 1.47 -17.16
N ILE A 186 6.82 0.75 -16.25
CA ILE A 186 6.42 -0.60 -15.81
C ILE A 186 6.17 -0.69 -14.30
N VAL A 187 6.69 0.24 -13.49
CA VAL A 187 6.46 0.34 -12.05
C VAL A 187 5.46 1.46 -11.76
N HIS A 188 4.25 1.11 -11.36
CA HIS A 188 3.13 2.04 -11.26
C HIS A 188 2.95 2.61 -9.86
N THR A 189 3.32 1.86 -8.80
CA THR A 189 3.17 2.30 -7.41
C THR A 189 4.32 1.78 -6.55
N MET A 190 4.86 2.66 -5.71
CA MET A 190 5.75 2.29 -4.61
C MET A 190 5.05 2.62 -3.29
N VAL A 191 4.97 1.64 -2.39
CA VAL A 191 4.39 1.79 -1.06
C VAL A 191 5.49 1.63 -0.02
N PHE A 192 5.62 2.63 0.84
CA PHE A 192 6.51 2.63 1.99
C PHE A 192 5.66 2.40 3.24
N ILE A 193 5.73 1.21 3.82
CA ILE A 193 5.00 0.84 5.03
C ILE A 193 5.91 1.09 6.21
N LEU A 194 5.60 2.06 7.07
CA LEU A 194 6.45 2.37 8.20
C LEU A 194 6.38 1.24 9.23
N TYR A 195 7.52 0.74 9.67
CA TYR A 195 7.58 -0.27 10.72
C TYR A 195 7.17 0.35 12.05
N ARG A 196 6.31 -0.34 12.80
CA ARG A 196 5.93 0.06 14.16
C ARG A 196 6.64 -0.86 15.14
N SER A 197 7.66 -0.32 15.80
CA SER A 197 8.43 -1.07 16.80
C SER A 197 7.54 -1.45 17.99
N PRO A 198 7.52 -2.72 18.44
CA PRO A 198 6.79 -3.14 19.63
C PRO A 198 7.25 -2.46 20.91
N ASN A 199 8.44 -1.84 20.94
CA ASN A 199 8.91 -1.03 22.06
C ASN A 199 7.91 0.09 22.48
N LEU A 200 7.09 0.57 21.55
CA LEU A 200 6.03 1.56 21.82
C LEU A 200 4.90 1.01 22.70
N THR A 201 4.80 -0.31 22.82
CA THR A 201 3.88 -0.98 23.75
C THR A 201 4.38 -0.89 25.20
N GLY A 202 5.66 -0.54 25.42
CA GLY A 202 6.28 -0.46 26.75
C GLY A 202 5.60 0.53 27.70
N ASP A 203 4.99 1.59 27.17
CA ASP A 203 4.31 2.64 27.94
C ASP A 203 2.85 2.30 28.28
N PHE A 204 2.32 1.18 27.78
CA PHE A 204 0.91 0.82 27.90
C PHE A 204 0.72 -0.60 28.48
N ASP A 205 -0.31 -0.75 29.29
CA ASP A 205 -0.86 -2.05 29.66
C ASP A 205 -1.95 -2.46 28.66
N PHE A 206 -1.99 -3.75 28.34
CA PHE A 206 -2.93 -4.31 27.36
C PHE A 206 -4.01 -5.12 28.04
N TYR A 207 -5.25 -4.98 27.58
CA TYR A 207 -6.40 -5.63 28.19
C TYR A 207 -7.28 -6.32 27.15
N ALA A 208 -7.63 -7.58 27.42
CA ALA A 208 -8.66 -8.33 26.72
C ALA A 208 -9.86 -8.51 27.66
N ARG A 209 -11.02 -7.96 27.31
CA ARG A 209 -12.25 -8.05 28.13
C ARG A 209 -12.04 -7.63 29.60
N GLY A 210 -11.24 -6.58 29.82
CA GLY A 210 -10.91 -6.07 31.16
C GLY A 210 -9.85 -6.87 31.92
N GLN A 211 -9.30 -7.95 31.35
CA GLN A 211 -8.19 -8.70 31.93
C GLN A 211 -6.87 -8.27 31.30
N LYS A 212 -5.87 -7.98 32.13
CA LYS A 212 -4.53 -7.60 31.67
C LYS A 212 -3.87 -8.80 30.96
N VAL A 213 -3.29 -8.55 29.79
CA VAL A 213 -2.60 -9.56 28.96
C VAL A 213 -1.22 -9.07 28.57
N ASP A 214 -0.34 -10.02 28.21
CA ASP A 214 1.00 -9.72 27.72
C ASP A 214 1.01 -9.56 26.18
N PRO A 215 1.30 -8.36 25.63
CA PRO A 215 1.31 -8.13 24.19
C PRO A 215 2.53 -8.77 23.48
N SER A 216 3.59 -9.12 24.22
CA SER A 216 4.81 -9.73 23.66
C SER A 216 4.55 -11.09 22.99
N LEU A 217 3.42 -11.71 23.34
CA LEU A 217 2.94 -12.92 22.71
C LEU A 217 2.66 -12.73 21.21
N MET A 218 2.32 -11.52 20.75
CA MET A 218 1.94 -11.23 19.35
C MET A 218 2.93 -10.32 18.64
N TYR A 219 3.46 -9.33 19.35
CA TYR A 219 4.32 -8.32 18.77
C TYR A 219 5.77 -8.60 19.18
N HIS A 220 6.50 -9.29 18.31
CA HIS A 220 7.89 -9.63 18.55
C HIS A 220 8.81 -8.47 18.18
N GLU A 221 9.66 -8.08 19.13
CA GLU A 221 10.72 -7.15 18.82
C GLU A 221 11.74 -7.78 17.87
N SER A 222 12.21 -6.94 16.96
CA SER A 222 13.21 -7.30 15.99
C SER A 222 14.26 -6.21 15.96
N GLU A 223 15.53 -6.59 16.10
CA GLU A 223 16.64 -5.66 15.96
C GLU A 223 16.63 -4.91 14.62
N TRP A 224 16.01 -5.49 13.59
CA TRP A 224 15.84 -4.86 12.27
C TRP A 224 14.99 -3.58 12.32
N GLY A 225 14.02 -3.52 13.24
CA GLY A 225 13.02 -2.46 13.33
C GLY A 225 13.54 -1.11 13.84
N GLY A 226 14.59 -1.13 14.66
CA GLY A 226 15.05 0.05 15.39
C GLY A 226 14.16 0.40 16.59
N ALA A 227 14.54 1.49 17.25
CA ALA A 227 13.93 1.94 18.50
C ALA A 227 12.94 3.10 18.29
N LYS A 228 13.13 3.91 17.25
CA LYS A 228 12.31 5.10 17.01
C LYS A 228 11.01 4.76 16.25
N PRO A 229 9.83 5.22 16.71
CA PRO A 229 8.62 5.24 15.88
C PRO A 229 8.84 6.13 14.66
N LEU A 230 8.55 5.61 13.47
CA LEU A 230 8.51 6.42 12.25
C LEU A 230 7.12 7.02 12.04
N MET A 231 7.12 8.24 11.51
CA MET A 231 5.94 9.00 11.07
C MET A 231 6.02 9.26 9.56
N ALA A 232 4.89 9.58 8.93
CA ALA A 232 4.82 9.83 7.50
C ALA A 232 5.80 10.93 7.05
N GLU A 233 5.99 11.95 7.89
CA GLU A 233 6.94 13.05 7.66
C GLU A 233 8.39 12.58 7.56
N ASP A 234 8.81 11.57 8.33
CA ASP A 234 10.17 11.03 8.25
C ASP A 234 10.43 10.45 6.84
N ALA A 235 9.45 9.73 6.28
CA ALA A 235 9.54 9.22 4.91
C ALA A 235 9.46 10.34 3.86
N VAL A 236 8.58 11.33 4.05
CA VAL A 236 8.49 12.48 3.12
C VAL A 236 9.80 13.26 3.06
N GLU A 237 10.48 13.46 4.18
CA GLU A 237 11.81 14.09 4.21
C GLU A 237 12.79 13.32 3.32
N MET A 238 12.84 11.99 3.43
CA MET A 238 13.73 11.17 2.61
C MET A 238 13.33 11.18 1.13
N ILE A 239 12.05 11.08 0.80
CA ILE A 239 11.59 11.17 -0.59
C ILE A 239 12.03 12.51 -1.20
N ARG A 240 11.90 13.62 -0.47
CA ARG A 240 12.30 14.95 -0.92
C ARG A 240 13.80 15.12 -1.14
N LYS A 241 14.65 14.30 -0.52
CA LYS A 241 16.09 14.24 -0.83
C LYS A 241 16.37 13.68 -2.22
N ALA A 242 15.52 12.77 -2.73
CA ALA A 242 15.61 12.26 -4.10
C ALA A 242 14.82 13.09 -5.11
N ASP A 243 13.66 13.60 -4.71
CA ASP A 243 12.76 14.38 -5.55
C ASP A 243 12.25 15.61 -4.77
N PRO A 244 12.97 16.75 -4.84
CA PRO A 244 12.58 17.97 -4.12
C PRO A 244 11.20 18.53 -4.49
N ALA A 245 10.60 18.06 -5.60
CA ALA A 245 9.26 18.47 -6.01
C ALA A 245 8.15 17.61 -5.40
N TYR A 246 8.49 16.58 -4.60
CA TYR A 246 7.51 15.70 -3.98
C TYR A 246 6.50 16.44 -3.13
N GLU A 247 5.24 16.29 -3.52
CA GLU A 247 4.08 16.85 -2.83
C GLU A 247 2.93 15.82 -2.82
N PRO A 248 2.40 15.45 -1.63
CA PRO A 248 1.19 14.66 -1.53
C PRO A 248 -0.03 15.36 -2.14
N ALA A 249 -0.94 14.56 -2.67
CA ALA A 249 -2.22 15.02 -3.21
C ALA A 249 -3.39 14.68 -2.27
N ALA A 250 -3.30 13.55 -1.58
CA ALA A 250 -4.37 13.03 -0.75
C ALA A 250 -3.88 12.27 0.48
N TYR A 251 -4.76 12.10 1.45
CA TYR A 251 -4.47 11.34 2.65
C TYR A 251 -5.70 10.66 3.24
N LEU A 252 -5.47 9.68 4.11
CA LEU A 252 -6.45 9.11 5.04
C LEU A 252 -6.03 9.44 6.47
N ASN A 253 -6.96 9.97 7.27
CA ASN A 253 -6.70 10.39 8.64
C ASN A 253 -6.70 9.22 9.64
N GLY A 254 -6.31 9.53 10.89
CA GLY A 254 -6.44 8.65 12.03
C GLY A 254 -7.85 8.60 12.63
N THR A 255 -8.20 7.50 13.31
CA THR A 255 -9.47 7.34 14.04
C THR A 255 -9.53 8.14 15.34
N ALA A 256 -8.38 8.45 15.93
CA ALA A 256 -8.26 9.20 17.19
C ALA A 256 -7.69 10.59 16.97
N ASN A 257 -6.87 10.78 15.93
CA ASN A 257 -6.25 12.04 15.58
C ASN A 257 -6.48 12.42 14.08
N PRO A 258 -7.19 13.52 13.78
CA PRO A 258 -7.49 13.93 12.41
C PRO A 258 -6.26 14.37 11.61
N ASP A 259 -5.17 14.83 12.24
CA ASP A 259 -3.97 15.27 11.54
C ASP A 259 -2.96 14.13 11.25
N SER A 260 -3.25 12.92 11.72
CA SER A 260 -2.42 11.75 11.48
C SER A 260 -2.55 11.25 10.04
N LEU A 261 -1.43 11.23 9.32
CA LEU A 261 -1.35 10.84 7.91
C LEU A 261 -1.19 9.32 7.78
N LYS A 262 -2.27 8.58 8.06
CA LYS A 262 -2.26 7.09 8.06
C LYS A 262 -1.98 6.50 6.70
N TRP A 263 -2.56 7.09 5.67
CA TRP A 263 -2.20 6.83 4.28
C TRP A 263 -1.91 8.17 3.64
N LEU A 264 -0.72 8.35 3.06
CA LEU A 264 -0.34 9.58 2.39
C LEU A 264 0.02 9.27 0.94
N LEU A 265 -0.77 9.81 0.02
CA LEU A 265 -0.71 9.51 -1.40
C LEU A 265 -0.18 10.70 -2.19
N ALA A 266 0.86 10.45 -2.98
CA ALA A 266 1.34 11.35 -4.01
C ALA A 266 1.31 10.67 -5.38
N ASN A 267 1.05 11.42 -6.44
CA ASN A 267 1.12 10.91 -7.80
C ASN A 267 1.96 11.86 -8.63
N ARG A 268 3.11 11.39 -9.11
CA ARG A 268 3.97 12.17 -10.01
C ARG A 268 3.71 11.85 -11.46
N ILE A 269 3.97 12.82 -12.33
CA ILE A 269 4.05 12.63 -13.77
C ILE A 269 5.52 12.53 -14.17
N VAL A 270 5.92 11.39 -14.72
CA VAL A 270 7.25 11.13 -15.28
C VAL A 270 7.16 11.14 -16.80
N PHE A 271 8.00 11.95 -17.45
CA PHE A 271 8.06 12.02 -18.90
C PHE A 271 9.52 12.07 -19.34
N ASN A 272 9.91 11.16 -20.23
CA ASN A 272 11.28 11.08 -20.75
C ASN A 272 12.35 10.97 -19.63
N GLY A 273 12.07 10.13 -18.62
CA GLY A 273 12.95 9.90 -17.47
C GLY A 273 12.99 11.04 -16.44
N LYS A 274 12.20 12.10 -16.61
CA LYS A 274 12.18 13.27 -15.72
C LYS A 274 10.83 13.44 -15.02
N VAL A 275 10.85 13.89 -13.78
CA VAL A 275 9.63 14.29 -13.06
C VAL A 275 9.16 15.65 -13.57
N MET A 276 7.95 15.68 -14.11
CA MET A 276 7.32 16.89 -14.65
C MET A 276 6.60 17.68 -13.56
N GLY A 277 6.05 16.99 -12.57
CA GLY A 277 5.31 17.57 -11.45
C GLY A 277 4.41 16.54 -10.80
N TYR A 278 3.59 16.99 -9.84
CA TYR A 278 2.73 16.15 -9.00
C TYR A 278 1.26 16.51 -9.21
N MET A 279 0.39 15.52 -9.06
CA MET A 279 -1.05 15.72 -9.04
C MET A 279 -1.45 16.63 -7.89
N SER A 280 -2.42 17.49 -8.13
CA SER A 280 -2.99 18.33 -7.09
C SER A 280 -4.13 17.61 -6.34
N PRO A 281 -4.44 18.05 -5.11
CA PRO A 281 -5.61 17.61 -4.36
C PRO A 281 -6.92 17.71 -5.16
N LYS A 282 -7.11 18.81 -5.92
CA LYS A 282 -8.31 19.03 -6.74
C LYS A 282 -8.44 18.02 -7.87
N LEU A 283 -7.32 17.66 -8.51
CA LEU A 283 -7.34 16.63 -9.55
C LEU A 283 -7.62 15.26 -8.95
N MET A 284 -7.05 14.96 -7.78
CA MET A 284 -7.31 13.71 -7.07
C MET A 284 -8.79 13.58 -6.67
N GLU A 285 -9.38 14.63 -6.10
CA GLU A 285 -10.80 14.71 -5.79
C GLU A 285 -11.67 14.48 -7.02
N LEU A 286 -11.35 15.15 -8.14
CA LEU A 286 -12.07 14.97 -9.40
C LEU A 286 -12.01 13.52 -9.87
N ILE A 287 -10.84 12.88 -9.85
CA ILE A 287 -10.67 11.49 -10.28
C ILE A 287 -11.47 10.53 -9.39
N GLN A 288 -11.37 10.69 -8.07
CA GLN A 288 -12.06 9.82 -7.11
C GLN A 288 -13.58 9.97 -7.22
N THR A 289 -14.07 11.21 -7.25
CA THR A 289 -15.50 11.52 -7.37
C THR A 289 -16.06 11.05 -8.70
N PHE A 290 -15.36 11.32 -9.81
CA PHE A 290 -15.79 10.87 -11.13
C PHE A 290 -15.84 9.33 -11.17
N ASN A 291 -14.80 8.63 -10.72
CA ASN A 291 -14.82 7.16 -10.70
C ASN A 291 -16.01 6.64 -9.87
N HIS A 292 -16.27 7.24 -8.70
CA HIS A 292 -17.38 6.84 -7.83
C HIS A 292 -18.75 7.08 -8.47
N ILE A 293 -18.96 8.21 -9.14
CA ILE A 293 -20.21 8.50 -9.87
C ILE A 293 -20.49 7.45 -10.96
N PHE A 294 -19.46 7.05 -11.73
CA PHE A 294 -19.66 6.18 -12.91
C PHE A 294 -19.58 4.68 -12.61
N THR A 295 -18.84 4.28 -11.58
CA THR A 295 -18.62 2.86 -11.25
C THR A 295 -19.22 2.46 -9.91
N GLY A 296 -19.62 3.44 -9.11
CA GLY A 296 -20.00 3.26 -7.73
C GLY A 296 -18.83 3.12 -6.76
N THR A 297 -17.59 2.92 -7.20
CA THR A 297 -16.46 2.63 -6.30
C THR A 297 -15.42 3.76 -6.33
N TYR A 298 -14.64 3.91 -5.26
CA TYR A 298 -13.48 4.80 -5.28
C TYR A 298 -12.28 4.11 -5.95
N LEU A 299 -11.57 4.83 -6.80
CA LEU A 299 -10.47 4.26 -7.56
C LEU A 299 -9.29 3.95 -6.64
N SER A 300 -8.88 2.68 -6.56
CA SER A 300 -7.66 2.30 -5.83
C SER A 300 -6.54 1.84 -6.75
N TYR A 301 -6.85 1.09 -7.82
CA TYR A 301 -5.87 0.66 -8.83
C TYR A 301 -6.30 1.04 -10.24
N ALA A 302 -5.37 1.61 -10.99
CA ALA A 302 -5.53 2.00 -12.38
C ALA A 302 -4.81 1.03 -13.33
N THR A 303 -5.33 0.89 -14.55
CA THR A 303 -4.66 0.07 -15.58
C THR A 303 -3.36 0.71 -16.03
N PRO A 304 -2.38 -0.05 -16.55
CA PRO A 304 -1.16 0.51 -17.15
C PRO A 304 -1.44 1.56 -18.25
N LYS A 305 -2.50 1.34 -19.04
CA LYS A 305 -2.93 2.30 -20.07
C LYS A 305 -3.41 3.62 -19.47
N SER A 306 -4.14 3.58 -18.36
CA SER A 306 -4.55 4.79 -17.64
C SER A 306 -3.35 5.50 -17.04
N MET A 307 -2.39 4.75 -16.49
CA MET A 307 -1.16 5.31 -15.93
C MET A 307 -0.29 5.99 -17.00
N ALA A 308 -0.31 5.55 -18.25
CA ALA A 308 0.37 6.22 -19.37
C ALA A 308 -0.26 7.55 -19.85
N ARG A 309 -1.29 8.08 -19.15
CA ARG A 309 -2.02 9.32 -19.51
C ARG A 309 -1.56 10.56 -18.75
N GLY A 310 -0.29 10.61 -18.32
CA GLY A 310 0.28 11.76 -17.59
C GLY A 310 0.18 13.09 -18.36
N LYS A 311 0.27 13.08 -19.69
CA LYS A 311 0.04 14.29 -20.52
C LYS A 311 -1.37 14.81 -20.38
N LEU A 312 -2.37 13.93 -20.45
CA LEU A 312 -3.78 14.30 -20.25
C LEU A 312 -4.01 14.85 -18.84
N ALA A 313 -3.47 14.20 -17.81
CA ALA A 313 -3.56 14.70 -16.44
C ALA A 313 -2.97 16.13 -16.31
N SER A 314 -1.84 16.39 -16.98
CA SER A 314 -1.20 17.71 -16.96
C SER A 314 -2.06 18.83 -17.57
N LEU A 315 -2.98 18.53 -18.49
CA LEU A 315 -3.89 19.55 -19.06
C LEU A 315 -4.80 20.18 -18.01
N PHE A 316 -5.01 19.53 -16.86
CA PHE A 316 -5.71 20.15 -15.72
C PHE A 316 -5.00 21.40 -15.20
N GLY A 317 -3.71 21.60 -15.53
CA GLY A 317 -2.95 22.83 -15.26
C GLY A 317 -3.49 24.10 -15.94
N LEU A 318 -4.41 23.96 -16.91
CA LEU A 318 -5.15 25.07 -17.50
C LEU A 318 -6.10 25.71 -16.48
N VAL A 319 -6.71 24.91 -15.60
CA VAL A 319 -7.70 25.36 -14.60
C VAL A 319 -7.17 25.33 -13.17
N ASP A 320 -6.18 24.49 -12.87
CA ASP A 320 -5.57 24.36 -11.55
C ASP A 320 -4.12 24.87 -11.52
N ARG A 321 -3.86 25.82 -10.62
CA ARG A 321 -2.55 26.44 -10.46
C ARG A 321 -1.49 25.45 -9.97
N LYS A 322 -1.84 24.50 -9.09
CA LYS A 322 -0.89 23.50 -8.57
C LYS A 322 -0.41 22.56 -9.71
N MET A 323 -1.29 22.22 -10.65
CA MET A 323 -0.95 21.41 -11.84
C MET A 323 -0.21 22.18 -12.95
N ARG A 324 -0.25 23.51 -12.98
CA ARG A 324 0.33 24.33 -14.06
C ARG A 324 1.83 24.08 -14.27
N LYS A 325 2.57 23.81 -13.20
CA LYS A 325 4.00 23.46 -13.28
C LYS A 325 4.23 22.19 -14.11
N ALA A 326 3.42 21.16 -13.90
CA ALA A 326 3.49 19.91 -14.66
C ALA A 326 3.18 20.14 -16.15
N LEU A 327 2.14 20.92 -16.46
CA LEU A 327 1.78 21.29 -17.83
C LEU A 327 2.92 22.01 -18.55
N VAL A 328 3.46 23.07 -17.93
CA VAL A 328 4.54 23.87 -18.50
C VAL A 328 5.79 23.02 -18.73
N ASN A 329 6.14 22.15 -17.79
CA ASN A 329 7.31 21.28 -17.92
C ASN A 329 7.15 20.27 -19.07
N ILE A 330 5.97 19.67 -19.24
CA ILE A 330 5.68 18.80 -20.37
C ILE A 330 5.78 19.57 -21.69
N MET A 331 5.19 20.76 -21.78
CA MET A 331 5.27 21.58 -22.99
C MET A 331 6.72 21.96 -23.32
N LYS A 332 7.53 22.33 -22.33
CA LYS A 332 8.97 22.62 -22.51
C LYS A 332 9.76 21.40 -22.98
N GLU A 333 9.51 20.21 -22.44
CA GLU A 333 10.20 18.98 -22.88
C GLU A 333 9.79 18.63 -24.33
N ILE A 334 8.51 18.80 -24.71
CA ILE A 334 8.06 18.58 -26.09
C ILE A 334 8.67 19.61 -27.05
N ILE A 335 8.69 20.90 -26.70
CA ILE A 335 9.28 21.95 -27.54
C ILE A 335 10.79 21.72 -27.73
N SER A 336 11.50 21.37 -26.66
CA SER A 336 12.95 21.10 -26.73
C SER A 336 13.29 19.78 -27.42
N LYS A 337 12.39 18.80 -27.40
CA LYS A 337 12.55 17.48 -28.05
C LYS A 337 11.26 17.03 -28.75
N PRO A 338 10.93 17.57 -29.93
CA PRO A 338 9.66 17.31 -30.61
C PRO A 338 9.36 15.83 -30.88
N ALA A 339 10.41 15.02 -31.10
CA ALA A 339 10.29 13.57 -31.28
C ALA A 339 9.64 12.84 -30.08
N THR A 340 9.57 13.47 -28.91
CA THR A 340 8.93 12.89 -27.70
C THR A 340 7.41 13.13 -27.65
N MET A 341 6.83 13.90 -28.57
CA MET A 341 5.41 14.27 -28.56
C MET A 341 4.47 13.08 -28.49
N PHE A 342 4.79 11.97 -29.15
CA PHE A 342 3.96 10.76 -29.17
C PHE A 342 4.33 9.72 -28.10
N ARG A 343 5.42 9.94 -27.35
CA ARG A 343 5.78 9.06 -26.24
C ARG A 343 4.82 9.26 -25.06
N PRO A 344 4.46 8.21 -24.30
CA PRO A 344 3.64 8.38 -23.10
C PRO A 344 4.36 9.21 -22.03
N ALA A 345 3.58 9.91 -21.19
CA ALA A 345 4.04 10.37 -19.89
C ALA A 345 3.32 9.53 -18.84
N HIS A 346 4.06 8.99 -17.88
CA HIS A 346 3.57 8.01 -16.94
C HIS A 346 3.21 8.67 -15.61
N LEU A 347 2.05 8.32 -15.09
CA LEU A 347 1.67 8.54 -13.71
C LEU A 347 2.33 7.45 -12.88
N GLN A 348 2.92 7.84 -11.75
CA GLN A 348 3.46 6.90 -10.77
C GLN A 348 3.06 7.35 -9.38
N SER A 349 2.56 6.41 -8.59
CA SER A 349 2.05 6.66 -7.26
C SER A 349 3.11 6.35 -6.20
N PHE A 350 3.20 7.19 -5.19
CA PHE A 350 3.84 6.90 -3.92
C PHE A 350 2.79 6.85 -2.84
N MET A 351 2.82 5.80 -2.02
CA MET A 351 1.99 5.67 -0.85
C MET A 351 2.88 5.51 0.37
N ILE A 352 2.64 6.29 1.41
CA ILE A 352 3.22 6.04 2.74
C ILE A 352 2.09 5.53 3.62
N ILE A 353 2.30 4.37 4.25
CA ILE A 353 1.35 3.77 5.19
C ILE A 353 1.96 3.86 6.59
N GLN A 354 1.29 4.60 7.46
CA GLN A 354 1.65 4.73 8.86
C GLN A 354 0.74 3.81 9.70
N PRO A 355 1.29 2.82 10.43
CA PRO A 355 0.50 1.94 11.28
C PRO A 355 -0.14 2.67 12.47
N VAL A 356 -0.77 1.87 13.33
CA VAL A 356 -1.32 2.31 14.61
C VAL A 356 -0.34 3.18 15.40
N ASN A 357 -0.85 4.26 15.98
CA ASN A 357 -0.19 5.02 17.02
C ASN A 357 -0.98 4.85 18.33
N PHE A 358 -0.31 5.00 19.45
CA PHE A 358 -0.95 4.99 20.76
C PHE A 358 -0.98 6.43 21.28
N GLU A 359 -2.19 6.93 21.52
CA GLU A 359 -2.41 8.27 22.07
C GLU A 359 -2.07 8.30 23.57
N PRO A 360 -1.77 9.48 24.15
CA PRO A 360 -1.44 9.60 25.57
C PRO A 360 -2.54 9.09 26.52
N ASP A 361 -3.79 9.06 26.06
CA ASP A 361 -4.95 8.55 26.80
C ASP A 361 -5.20 7.03 26.61
N GLY A 362 -4.33 6.34 25.87
CA GLY A 362 -4.44 4.92 25.58
C GLY A 362 -5.28 4.59 24.33
N ARG A 363 -5.90 5.57 23.66
CA ARG A 363 -6.58 5.29 22.39
C ARG A 363 -5.58 4.82 21.33
N GLN A 364 -6.02 3.88 20.51
CA GLN A 364 -5.26 3.40 19.37
C GLN A 364 -5.73 4.15 18.13
N ASP A 365 -4.87 5.00 17.60
CA ASP A 365 -5.12 5.78 16.40
C ASP A 365 -4.90 4.89 15.17
N MET A 366 -5.98 4.30 14.66
CA MET A 366 -6.01 3.42 13.50
C MET A 366 -6.22 4.23 12.21
N CYS A 367 -6.15 3.58 11.05
CA CYS A 367 -6.60 4.18 9.79
C CYS A 367 -8.13 4.34 9.81
N ASP A 368 -8.63 5.57 9.72
CA ASP A 368 -10.06 5.85 9.61
C ASP A 368 -10.59 5.33 8.27
N GLY A 369 -11.52 4.38 8.26
CA GLY A 369 -11.89 3.68 7.03
C GLY A 369 -10.73 2.90 6.42
N CYS A 370 -9.97 2.16 7.24
CA CYS A 370 -8.81 1.37 6.80
C CYS A 370 -9.06 0.59 5.50
N PRO A 371 -8.15 0.64 4.51
CA PRO A 371 -8.22 -0.20 3.29
C PRO A 371 -7.99 -1.69 3.57
N ASP A 372 -7.22 -2.01 4.62
CA ASP A 372 -6.80 -3.37 4.98
C ASP A 372 -7.78 -4.04 5.95
N ILE A 373 -9.08 -3.96 5.64
CA ILE A 373 -10.15 -4.62 6.38
C ILE A 373 -10.38 -6.03 5.83
N THR A 374 -10.32 -7.01 6.71
CA THR A 374 -10.56 -8.43 6.43
C THR A 374 -11.80 -8.97 7.13
N VAL A 375 -12.13 -10.25 6.87
CA VAL A 375 -13.27 -10.94 7.49
C VAL A 375 -12.77 -11.93 8.54
N HIS A 376 -13.37 -11.87 9.72
CA HIS A 376 -13.19 -12.84 10.79
C HIS A 376 -14.56 -13.15 11.40
N GLU A 377 -14.93 -14.44 11.40
CA GLU A 377 -16.22 -14.91 11.93
C GLU A 377 -17.43 -14.12 11.40
N GLY A 378 -17.43 -13.83 10.09
CA GLY A 378 -18.51 -13.09 9.42
C GLY A 378 -18.56 -11.58 9.72
N LYS A 379 -17.58 -11.05 10.45
CA LYS A 379 -17.45 -9.62 10.77
C LYS A 379 -16.24 -9.01 10.08
N LEU A 380 -16.36 -7.74 9.74
CA LEU A 380 -15.24 -6.93 9.24
C LEU A 380 -14.30 -6.57 10.41
N VAL A 381 -13.00 -6.67 10.21
CA VAL A 381 -11.94 -6.41 11.21
C VAL A 381 -10.69 -5.85 10.56
N TRP A 382 -9.84 -5.13 11.30
CA TRP A 382 -8.51 -4.72 10.81
C TRP A 382 -7.59 -5.93 10.64
N SER A 383 -7.04 -6.14 9.43
CA SER A 383 -6.10 -7.23 9.16
C SER A 383 -4.85 -7.16 10.05
N CYS A 384 -4.33 -5.95 10.27
CA CYS A 384 -3.15 -5.72 11.11
C CYS A 384 -3.36 -6.03 12.60
N ARG A 385 -4.61 -6.17 13.05
CA ARG A 385 -4.98 -6.56 14.43
C ARG A 385 -5.67 -7.91 14.49
N LEU A 386 -5.65 -8.68 13.40
CA LEU A 386 -6.34 -9.96 13.32
C LEU A 386 -5.80 -10.97 14.35
N GLU A 387 -4.52 -10.89 14.72
CA GLU A 387 -3.96 -11.80 15.74
C GLU A 387 -4.58 -11.61 17.13
N GLU A 388 -5.02 -10.40 17.45
CA GLU A 388 -5.71 -10.13 18.71
C GLU A 388 -7.07 -10.85 18.74
N MET A 389 -7.80 -10.80 17.63
CA MET A 389 -9.05 -11.54 17.46
C MET A 389 -8.80 -13.05 17.49
N ASN A 390 -7.77 -13.54 16.80
CA ASN A 390 -7.40 -14.95 16.76
C ASN A 390 -7.06 -15.55 18.13
N ARG A 391 -6.41 -14.77 19.01
CA ARG A 391 -5.89 -15.25 20.30
C ARG A 391 -6.81 -14.93 21.47
N PHE A 392 -7.43 -13.75 21.46
CA PHE A 392 -8.23 -13.25 22.58
C PHE A 392 -9.72 -13.09 22.25
N GLY A 393 -10.12 -13.25 20.97
CA GLY A 393 -11.50 -13.07 20.52
C GLY A 393 -12.01 -11.63 20.67
N VAL A 394 -11.11 -10.65 20.83
CA VAL A 394 -11.42 -9.23 20.95
C VAL A 394 -10.18 -8.41 20.60
N PHE A 395 -10.37 -7.20 20.10
CA PHE A 395 -9.29 -6.23 20.01
C PHE A 395 -8.82 -5.82 21.40
N LEU A 396 -7.51 -5.79 21.59
CA LEU A 396 -6.91 -5.35 22.84
C LEU A 396 -7.16 -3.86 23.07
N GLN A 397 -7.48 -3.52 24.31
CA GLN A 397 -7.50 -2.14 24.77
C GLN A 397 -6.14 -1.80 25.37
N THR A 398 -5.66 -0.60 25.09
CA THR A 398 -4.45 -0.07 25.71
C THR A 398 -4.82 0.95 26.77
N VAL A 399 -4.15 0.86 27.91
CA VAL A 399 -4.29 1.78 29.04
C VAL A 399 -2.89 2.30 29.35
N PRO A 400 -2.66 3.62 29.45
CA PRO A 400 -1.34 4.13 29.83
C PRO A 400 -0.92 3.53 31.17
N LYS A 401 0.34 3.07 31.26
CA LYS A 401 0.88 2.71 32.58
C LYS A 401 0.90 3.99 33.41
N ASN A 402 0.41 3.91 34.64
CA ASN A 402 0.66 4.97 35.62
C ASN A 402 2.17 4.97 35.88
N ASN A 403 2.92 5.75 35.13
CA ASN A 403 4.28 6.10 35.52
C ASN A 403 4.15 7.10 36.68
N PRO A 404 4.52 6.74 37.92
CA PRO A 404 4.61 7.71 39.00
C PRO A 404 5.62 8.82 38.70
#